data_AF-A0A952HH72-F1
#
_entry.id   AF-A0A952HH72-F1
#
_cell.length_a   1.000
_cell.length_b   1.000
_cell.length_c   1.000
_cell.angle_alpha   90.00
_cell.angle_beta   90.00
_cell.angle_gamma   90.00
#
_symmetry.space_group_name_H-M   'P 1'
#
loop_
_entity.id
_entity.type
_entity.pdbx_description
1 polymer ?
#
loop_
_entity_poly.entity_id
_entity_poly.type
_entity_poly.pdbx_seq_one_letter_code
_entity_poly.pdbx_strand_id
1 'polypeptide(L)'
;PFTAGVVAWSATKLAYWITRRYDGRPDGRGGFRYGQIFSSSPVALAHGTNDAQKTMGVITLTLISAGIQPTGSGPETWVVIACALAIAIGTYSGGWRIIRTLGRGLTEVKPAQGFAAETSTAATILASSHIGFALSTTQVASGSVIGSGLGRRGSSVRWGTAGRIAIGWLLTLPSAAIVGGLAALLADIGPIGVLIDTIVGAAVVTYIFWRARRNRVTSENAVKPVPLQGKSEVAASGKAVKIQKVKPLKRPRSRKESA
;
A
#
# COMPACT_ATOMS: atom_id res chain seq x y z
N PRO A 1 -5.43 -12.41 1.65
CA PRO A 1 -6.16 -11.18 2.06
C PRO A 1 -7.21 -11.46 3.15
N PHE A 2 -8.10 -12.43 2.94
CA PHE A 2 -9.21 -12.71 3.87
C PHE A 2 -8.73 -13.16 5.25
N THR A 3 -7.86 -14.18 5.32
CA THR A 3 -7.30 -14.72 6.56
C THR A 3 -6.64 -13.62 7.42
N ALA A 4 -5.72 -12.86 6.82
CA ALA A 4 -5.05 -11.75 7.49
C ALA A 4 -6.02 -10.62 7.89
N GLY A 5 -7.07 -10.39 7.11
CA GLY A 5 -8.13 -9.44 7.45
C GLY A 5 -8.94 -9.88 8.66
N VAL A 6 -9.32 -11.16 8.75
CA VAL A 6 -10.05 -11.72 9.90
C VAL A 6 -9.19 -11.66 11.16
N VAL A 7 -7.91 -12.05 11.06
CA VAL A 7 -6.97 -11.98 12.20
C VAL A 7 -6.79 -10.53 12.66
N ALA A 8 -6.55 -9.60 11.73
CA ALA A 8 -6.40 -8.19 12.07
C ALA A 8 -7.69 -7.58 12.65
N TRP A 9 -8.85 -7.99 12.16
CA TRP A 9 -10.16 -7.58 12.70
C TRP A 9 -10.33 -8.03 14.15
N SER A 10 -10.10 -9.32 14.41
CA SER A 10 -10.20 -9.91 15.75
C SER A 10 -9.21 -9.26 16.72
N ALA A 11 -7.93 -9.14 16.32
CA ALA A 11 -6.89 -8.51 17.12
C ALA A 11 -7.21 -7.04 17.43
N THR A 12 -7.73 -6.29 16.46
CA THR A 12 -8.14 -4.90 16.67
C THR A 12 -9.32 -4.82 17.64
N LYS A 13 -10.35 -5.66 17.45
CA LYS A 13 -11.53 -5.66 18.31
C LYS A 13 -11.15 -5.98 19.75
N LEU A 14 -10.27 -6.97 19.95
CA LEU A 14 -9.73 -7.33 21.26
C LEU A 14 -8.91 -6.18 21.88
N ALA A 15 -7.98 -5.58 21.13
CA ALA A 15 -7.16 -4.47 21.62
C ALA A 15 -8.03 -3.26 22.05
N TYR A 16 -9.04 -2.91 21.25
CA TYR A 16 -9.96 -1.83 21.60
C TYR A 16 -10.92 -2.18 22.73
N TRP A 17 -11.23 -3.46 22.93
CA TRP A 17 -12.03 -3.93 24.06
C TRP A 17 -11.24 -3.89 25.37
N ILE A 18 -10.02 -4.43 25.40
CA ILE A 18 -9.13 -4.41 26.59
C ILE A 18 -8.76 -2.98 27.00
N THR A 19 -8.50 -2.11 26.01
CA THR A 19 -8.09 -0.72 26.28
C THR A 19 -9.27 0.22 26.52
N ARG A 20 -10.51 -0.29 26.50
CA ARG A 20 -11.71 0.51 26.75
C ARG A 20 -11.79 0.83 28.24
N ARG A 21 -11.66 2.11 28.58
CA ARG A 21 -11.94 2.62 29.92
C ARG A 21 -13.25 3.39 29.88
N TYR A 22 -14.13 3.13 30.84
CA TYR A 22 -15.44 3.76 30.92
C TYR A 22 -15.43 5.06 31.75
N ASP A 23 -14.33 5.31 32.48
CA ASP A 23 -14.29 6.31 33.55
C ASP A 23 -13.67 7.65 33.14
N GLY A 24 -13.74 8.03 31.86
CA GLY A 24 -13.23 9.33 31.36
C GLY A 24 -11.71 9.53 31.44
N ARG A 25 -10.94 8.53 31.90
CA ARG A 25 -9.46 8.54 31.88
C ARG A 25 -8.94 8.48 30.45
N PRO A 26 -7.79 9.10 30.13
CA PRO A 26 -7.20 9.01 28.80
C PRO A 26 -7.03 7.53 28.42
N ASP A 27 -7.52 7.19 27.22
CA ASP A 27 -7.35 5.87 26.63
C ASP A 27 -5.86 5.54 26.72
N GLY A 28 -5.48 4.48 27.45
CA GLY A 28 -4.08 4.07 27.70
C GLY A 28 -3.31 3.61 26.46
N ARG A 29 -3.61 4.20 25.30
CA ARG A 29 -3.22 3.82 23.96
C ARG A 29 -1.92 4.48 23.49
N GLY A 30 -1.28 5.31 24.33
CA GLY A 30 0.04 5.88 24.05
C GLY A 30 1.10 4.81 23.78
N GLY A 31 1.01 3.67 24.48
CA GLY A 31 1.91 2.53 24.28
C GLY A 31 1.84 1.90 22.88
N PHE A 32 0.67 1.89 22.23
CA PHE A 32 0.54 1.34 20.87
C PHE A 32 1.33 2.12 19.83
N ARG A 33 1.69 3.39 20.09
CA ARG A 33 2.55 4.14 19.16
C ARG A 33 3.96 3.56 19.14
N TYR A 34 4.49 3.18 20.31
CA TYR A 34 5.78 2.50 20.42
C TYR A 34 5.68 1.06 19.89
N GLY A 35 4.60 0.36 20.23
CA GLY A 35 4.33 -0.98 19.70
C GLY A 35 4.28 -1.00 18.17
N GLN A 36 3.65 0.01 17.55
CA GLN A 36 3.56 0.13 16.09
C GLN A 36 4.95 0.30 15.44
N ILE A 37 5.82 1.12 16.04
CA ILE A 37 7.20 1.26 15.52
C ILE A 37 7.89 -0.10 15.52
N PHE A 38 7.75 -0.88 16.60
CA PHE A 38 8.34 -2.21 16.66
C PHE A 38 7.68 -3.21 15.70
N SER A 39 6.34 -3.22 15.56
CA SER A 39 5.64 -4.13 14.65
C SER A 39 5.94 -3.87 13.17
N SER A 40 6.36 -2.66 12.82
CA SER A 40 6.78 -2.34 11.47
C SER A 40 8.06 -3.08 11.03
N SER A 41 8.96 -3.41 11.97
CA SER A 41 10.23 -4.09 11.66
C SER A 41 10.04 -5.55 11.20
N PRO A 42 9.28 -6.41 11.91
CA PRO A 42 8.93 -7.74 11.41
C PRO A 42 8.18 -7.71 10.07
N VAL A 43 7.32 -6.71 9.84
CA VAL A 43 6.64 -6.55 8.54
C VAL A 43 7.66 -6.26 7.43
N ALA A 44 8.60 -5.34 7.66
CA ALA A 44 9.64 -5.03 6.69
C ALA A 44 10.53 -6.25 6.38
N LEU A 45 10.91 -7.02 7.41
CA LEU A 45 11.68 -8.25 7.26
C LEU A 45 10.89 -9.31 6.47
N ALA A 46 9.65 -9.59 6.87
CA ALA A 46 8.81 -10.59 6.22
C ALA A 46 8.49 -10.20 4.76
N HIS A 47 8.27 -8.91 4.49
CA HIS A 47 8.09 -8.38 3.15
C HIS A 47 9.35 -8.59 2.30
N GLY A 48 10.52 -8.21 2.82
CA GLY A 48 11.79 -8.40 2.14
C GLY A 48 12.07 -9.87 1.81
N THR A 49 11.94 -10.76 2.79
CA THR A 49 12.23 -12.19 2.57
C THR A 49 11.26 -12.84 1.59
N ASN A 50 9.97 -12.49 1.62
CA ASN A 50 8.98 -13.09 0.71
C ASN A 50 9.05 -12.54 -0.72
N ASP A 51 9.31 -11.24 -0.90
CA ASP A 51 9.34 -10.63 -2.23
C ASP A 51 10.70 -10.80 -2.92
N ALA A 52 11.80 -10.80 -2.18
CA ALA A 52 13.12 -11.02 -2.75
C ALA A 52 13.29 -12.44 -3.32
N GLN A 53 12.66 -13.45 -2.70
CA GLN A 53 12.65 -14.82 -3.22
C GLN A 53 12.11 -14.92 -4.66
N LYS A 54 11.12 -14.11 -5.03
CA LYS A 54 10.52 -14.15 -6.37
C LYS A 54 11.51 -13.70 -7.44
N THR A 55 12.24 -12.61 -7.20
CA THR A 55 13.25 -12.09 -8.13
C THR A 55 14.53 -12.93 -8.11
N MET A 56 14.97 -13.38 -6.93
CA MET A 56 16.11 -14.30 -6.81
C MET A 56 15.86 -15.57 -7.60
N GLY A 57 14.65 -16.15 -7.51
CA GLY A 57 14.29 -17.37 -8.22
C GLY A 57 14.40 -17.22 -9.75
N VAL A 58 13.93 -16.10 -10.32
CA VAL A 58 14.04 -15.85 -11.76
C VAL A 58 15.51 -15.70 -12.18
N ILE A 59 16.32 -14.93 -11.45
CA ILE A 59 17.74 -14.72 -11.78
C ILE A 59 18.52 -16.04 -11.68
N THR A 60 18.33 -16.79 -10.58
CA THR A 60 18.99 -18.08 -10.37
C THR A 60 18.57 -19.10 -11.42
N LEU A 61 17.29 -19.14 -11.82
CA LEU A 61 16.84 -20.01 -12.90
C LEU A 61 17.53 -19.66 -14.23
N THR A 62 17.70 -18.38 -14.53
CA THR A 62 18.43 -17.93 -15.72
C THR A 62 19.91 -18.34 -15.66
N LEU A 63 20.58 -18.19 -14.52
CA LEU A 63 21.98 -18.59 -14.35
C LEU A 63 22.19 -20.10 -14.52
N ILE A 64 21.26 -20.90 -13.97
CA ILE A 64 21.26 -22.35 -14.14
C ILE A 64 21.02 -22.71 -15.61
N SER A 65 20.03 -22.07 -16.25
CA SER A 65 19.72 -22.31 -17.66
C SER A 65 20.87 -21.93 -18.60
N ALA A 66 21.70 -20.95 -18.22
CA ALA A 66 22.88 -20.53 -18.96
C ALA A 66 24.12 -21.41 -18.68
N GLY A 67 24.03 -22.38 -17.79
CA GLY A 67 25.16 -23.24 -17.39
C GLY A 67 26.21 -22.54 -16.51
N ILE A 68 25.91 -21.34 -16.01
CA ILE A 68 26.80 -20.56 -15.13
C ILE A 68 26.75 -21.10 -13.70
N GLN A 69 25.61 -21.64 -13.29
CA GLN A 69 25.35 -22.13 -11.93
C GLN A 69 24.87 -23.60 -11.94
N PRO A 70 25.34 -24.48 -11.05
CA PRO A 70 24.90 -25.88 -10.99
C PRO A 70 23.42 -26.04 -10.63
N THR A 71 22.76 -27.05 -11.20
CA THR A 71 21.38 -27.42 -10.84
C THR A 71 21.26 -27.82 -9.37
N GLY A 72 20.20 -27.35 -8.70
CA GLY A 72 19.95 -27.67 -7.29
C GLY A 72 20.77 -26.84 -6.29
N SER A 73 21.61 -25.92 -6.76
CA SER A 73 22.24 -24.93 -5.90
C SER A 73 21.27 -23.79 -5.55
N GLY A 74 21.38 -23.26 -4.34
CA GLY A 74 20.60 -22.09 -3.91
C GLY A 74 21.04 -20.80 -4.60
N PRO A 75 20.30 -19.69 -4.45
CA PRO A 75 20.68 -18.41 -5.05
C PRO A 75 22.05 -17.93 -4.56
N GLU A 76 22.89 -17.45 -5.48
CA GLU A 76 24.20 -16.90 -5.14
C GLU A 76 24.10 -15.63 -4.27
N THR A 77 25.09 -15.43 -3.40
CA THR A 77 25.08 -14.33 -2.41
C THR A 77 24.97 -12.95 -3.06
N TRP A 78 25.57 -12.72 -4.24
CA TRP A 78 25.45 -11.44 -4.93
C TRP A 78 24.02 -11.21 -5.46
N VAL A 79 23.31 -12.27 -5.90
CA VAL A 79 21.91 -12.19 -6.31
C VAL A 79 21.06 -11.79 -5.11
N VAL A 80 21.34 -12.37 -3.95
CA VAL A 80 20.66 -12.05 -2.69
C VAL A 80 20.86 -10.57 -2.32
N ILE A 81 22.11 -10.10 -2.34
CA ILE A 81 22.45 -8.70 -2.01
C ILE A 81 21.84 -7.73 -3.04
N ALA A 82 21.94 -8.03 -4.33
CA ALA A 82 21.40 -7.19 -5.40
C ALA A 82 19.87 -7.04 -5.27
N CYS A 83 19.15 -8.15 -5.05
CA CYS A 83 17.70 -8.12 -4.84
C CYS A 83 17.33 -7.34 -3.57
N ALA A 84 18.07 -7.54 -2.47
CA ALA A 84 17.83 -6.81 -1.21
C ALA A 84 18.01 -5.29 -1.38
N LEU A 85 19.09 -4.86 -2.05
CA LEU A 85 19.34 -3.45 -2.34
C LEU A 85 18.27 -2.86 -3.28
N ALA A 86 17.91 -3.58 -4.34
CA ALA A 86 16.88 -3.15 -5.28
C ALA A 86 15.53 -2.93 -4.59
N ILE A 87 15.12 -3.86 -3.72
CA ILE A 87 13.88 -3.74 -2.93
C ILE A 87 13.96 -2.58 -1.94
N ALA A 88 15.09 -2.41 -1.25
CA ALA A 88 15.27 -1.31 -0.30
C ALA A 88 15.17 0.06 -1.00
N ILE A 89 15.88 0.24 -2.11
CA ILE A 89 15.86 1.48 -2.91
C ILE A 89 14.46 1.74 -3.49
N GLY A 90 13.81 0.70 -4.02
CA GLY A 90 12.46 0.79 -4.57
C GLY A 90 11.43 1.19 -3.51
N THR A 91 11.49 0.57 -2.33
CA THR A 91 10.61 0.86 -1.20
C THR A 91 10.79 2.29 -0.71
N TYR A 92 12.04 2.74 -0.56
CA TYR A 92 12.33 4.12 -0.15
C TYR A 92 11.83 5.15 -1.18
N SER A 93 12.04 4.89 -2.47
CA SER A 93 11.70 5.83 -3.55
C SER A 93 10.20 5.89 -3.85
N GLY A 94 9.48 4.78 -3.68
CA GLY A 94 8.07 4.64 -4.08
C GLY A 94 7.07 4.54 -2.94
N GLY A 95 7.51 4.24 -1.71
CA GLY A 95 6.66 3.86 -0.59
C GLY A 95 5.66 4.93 -0.14
N TRP A 96 5.99 6.22 -0.30
CA TRP A 96 5.16 7.34 0.13
C TRP A 96 3.73 7.32 -0.46
N ARG A 97 3.58 6.92 -1.73
CA ARG A 97 2.24 6.81 -2.36
C ARG A 97 1.42 5.67 -1.76
N ILE A 98 2.09 4.56 -1.43
CA ILE A 98 1.46 3.40 -0.81
C ILE A 98 1.00 3.77 0.60
N ILE A 99 1.86 4.42 1.40
CA ILE A 99 1.53 4.92 2.75
C ILE A 99 0.30 5.84 2.71
N ARG A 100 0.26 6.78 1.76
CA ARG A 100 -0.91 7.68 1.60
C ARG A 100 -2.19 6.92 1.26
N THR A 101 -2.09 5.95 0.36
CA THR A 101 -3.25 5.19 -0.13
C THR A 101 -3.78 4.25 0.95
N LEU A 102 -2.92 3.50 1.65
CA LEU A 102 -3.33 2.55 2.68
C LEU A 102 -3.68 3.23 4.01
N GLY A 103 -2.89 4.22 4.45
CA GLY A 103 -3.04 4.84 5.78
C GLY A 103 -4.16 5.89 5.89
N ARG A 104 -4.54 6.52 4.77
CA ARG A 104 -5.59 7.55 4.72
C ARG A 104 -6.62 7.31 3.60
N GLY A 105 -6.20 6.71 2.49
CA GLY A 105 -7.05 6.49 1.31
C GLY A 105 -7.98 5.27 1.37
N LEU A 106 -7.74 4.33 2.29
CA LEU A 106 -8.53 3.10 2.46
C LEU A 106 -9.31 3.09 3.78
N THR A 107 -8.63 3.25 4.90
CA THR A 107 -9.22 3.48 6.23
C THR A 107 -8.29 4.42 7.00
N GLU A 108 -8.82 5.19 7.95
CA GLU A 108 -7.97 5.96 8.85
C GLU A 108 -7.33 5.02 9.88
N VAL A 109 -6.02 4.81 9.75
CA VAL A 109 -5.25 3.92 10.62
C VAL A 109 -4.78 4.68 11.86
N LYS A 110 -5.29 4.31 13.04
CA LYS A 110 -4.77 4.75 14.34
C LYS A 110 -3.69 3.78 14.85
N PRO A 111 -2.81 4.16 15.80
CA PRO A 111 -1.69 3.32 16.22
C PRO A 111 -2.05 1.90 16.65
N ALA A 112 -3.15 1.70 17.38
CA ALA A 112 -3.61 0.36 17.77
C ALA A 112 -4.09 -0.49 16.57
N GLN A 113 -4.72 0.13 15.56
CA GLN A 113 -5.08 -0.55 14.31
C GLN A 113 -3.87 -0.85 13.45
N GLY A 114 -2.90 0.08 13.43
CA GLY A 114 -1.62 -0.09 12.74
C GLY A 114 -0.86 -1.28 13.29
N PHE A 115 -0.66 -1.31 14.61
CA PHE A 115 -0.07 -2.44 15.32
C PHE A 115 -0.77 -3.77 15.00
N ALA A 116 -2.10 -3.84 15.17
CA ALA A 116 -2.85 -5.06 14.88
C ALA A 116 -2.75 -5.51 13.42
N ALA A 117 -2.79 -4.57 12.47
CA ALA A 117 -2.65 -4.87 11.05
C ALA A 117 -1.23 -5.33 10.70
N GLU A 118 -0.20 -4.69 11.24
CA GLU A 118 1.21 -5.00 11.01
C GLU A 118 1.56 -6.37 11.61
N THR A 119 1.19 -6.64 12.85
CA THR A 119 1.43 -7.95 13.49
C THR A 119 0.71 -9.08 12.74
N SER A 120 -0.55 -8.88 12.36
CA SER A 120 -1.30 -9.88 11.57
C SER A 120 -0.65 -10.13 10.21
N THR A 121 -0.16 -9.06 9.56
CA THR A 121 0.54 -9.13 8.28
C THR A 121 1.85 -9.90 8.42
N ALA A 122 2.70 -9.51 9.37
CA ALA A 122 3.98 -10.18 9.63
C ALA A 122 3.77 -11.66 9.96
N ALA A 123 2.85 -11.99 10.87
CA ALA A 123 2.55 -13.37 11.25
C ALA A 123 2.07 -14.20 10.04
N THR A 124 1.17 -13.67 9.23
CA THR A 124 0.66 -14.37 8.04
C THR A 124 1.76 -14.61 7.00
N ILE A 125 2.59 -13.59 6.74
CA ILE A 125 3.68 -13.70 5.76
C ILE A 125 4.72 -14.70 6.26
N LEU A 126 5.17 -14.58 7.51
CA LEU A 126 6.18 -15.48 8.08
C LEU A 126 5.69 -16.92 8.14
N ALA A 127 4.45 -17.16 8.58
CA ALA A 127 3.87 -18.50 8.62
C ALA A 127 3.83 -19.14 7.23
N SER A 128 3.39 -18.39 6.21
CA SER A 128 3.36 -18.87 4.83
C SER A 128 4.76 -19.08 4.23
N SER A 129 5.72 -18.20 4.54
CA SER A 129 7.11 -18.38 4.12
C SER A 129 7.74 -19.62 4.78
N HIS A 130 7.41 -19.91 6.04
CA HIS A 130 7.89 -21.11 6.74
C HIS A 130 7.38 -22.43 6.13
N ILE A 131 6.15 -22.44 5.61
CA ILE A 131 5.57 -23.59 4.91
C ILE A 131 5.89 -23.60 3.41
N GLY A 132 6.71 -22.64 2.94
CA GLY A 132 7.16 -22.57 1.55
C GLY A 132 6.12 -22.09 0.54
N PHE A 133 4.99 -21.54 0.98
CA PHE A 133 3.98 -21.02 0.05
C PHE A 133 4.26 -19.59 -0.37
N ALA A 134 4.28 -19.38 -1.69
CA ALA A 134 4.28 -18.06 -2.28
C ALA A 134 2.94 -17.36 -2.04
N LEU A 135 2.99 -16.16 -1.46
CA LEU A 135 1.81 -15.36 -1.16
C LEU A 135 1.98 -13.94 -1.70
N SER A 136 0.88 -13.22 -1.83
CA SER A 136 0.90 -11.79 -2.15
C SER A 136 0.95 -10.95 -0.87
N THR A 137 2.14 -10.39 -0.57
CA THR A 137 2.37 -9.49 0.58
C THR A 137 1.41 -8.29 0.55
N THR A 138 1.14 -7.74 -0.64
CA THR A 138 0.24 -6.59 -0.82
C THR A 138 -1.22 -6.92 -0.51
N GLN A 139 -1.70 -8.12 -0.88
CA GLN A 139 -3.04 -8.58 -0.55
C GLN A 139 -3.20 -8.88 0.94
N VAL A 140 -2.17 -9.44 1.57
CA VAL A 140 -2.15 -9.69 3.01
C VAL A 140 -2.16 -8.36 3.78
N ALA A 141 -1.26 -7.43 3.45
CA ALA A 141 -1.18 -6.13 4.09
C ALA A 141 -2.48 -5.31 3.91
N SER A 142 -3.02 -5.25 2.68
CA SER A 142 -4.28 -4.54 2.41
C SER A 142 -5.46 -5.19 3.14
N GLY A 143 -5.52 -6.52 3.18
CA GLY A 143 -6.52 -7.28 3.92
C GLY A 143 -6.46 -6.99 5.43
N SER A 144 -5.28 -7.00 6.02
CA SER A 144 -5.06 -6.65 7.43
C SER A 144 -5.47 -5.22 7.75
N VAL A 145 -5.19 -4.25 6.86
CA VAL A 145 -5.58 -2.85 7.03
C VAL A 145 -7.11 -2.69 6.94
N ILE A 146 -7.78 -3.36 6.01
CA ILE A 146 -9.24 -3.37 5.93
C ILE A 146 -9.84 -4.01 7.18
N GLY A 147 -9.31 -5.16 7.60
CA GLY A 147 -9.74 -5.90 8.79
C GLY A 147 -9.61 -5.06 10.07
N SER A 148 -8.45 -4.43 10.29
CA SER A 148 -8.26 -3.54 11.43
C SER A 148 -9.14 -2.30 11.35
N GLY A 149 -9.41 -1.79 10.14
CA GLY A 149 -10.42 -0.78 9.86
C GLY A 149 -11.80 -1.18 10.39
N LEU A 150 -12.28 -2.36 9.99
CA LEU A 150 -13.60 -2.89 10.39
C LEU A 150 -13.69 -3.25 11.87
N GLY A 151 -12.57 -3.57 12.52
CA GLY A 151 -12.51 -3.95 13.94
C GLY A 151 -12.72 -2.79 14.92
N ARG A 152 -12.59 -1.54 14.45
CA ARG A 152 -12.72 -0.34 15.29
C ARG A 152 -14.12 0.29 15.14
N ARG A 153 -14.82 0.47 16.27
CA ARG A 153 -16.08 1.24 16.33
C ARG A 153 -15.88 2.67 15.81
N GLY A 154 -16.77 3.11 14.91
CA GLY A 154 -16.72 4.43 14.28
C GLY A 154 -15.59 4.62 13.26
N SER A 155 -14.93 3.55 12.83
CA SER A 155 -14.05 3.58 11.66
C SER A 155 -14.87 3.39 10.38
N SER A 156 -14.41 3.96 9.27
CA SER A 156 -15.02 3.75 7.96
C SER A 156 -13.97 3.25 6.96
N VAL A 157 -14.36 2.25 6.18
CA VAL A 157 -13.55 1.73 5.06
C VAL A 157 -14.10 2.30 3.76
N ARG A 158 -13.22 2.85 2.93
CA ARG A 158 -13.56 3.40 1.61
C ARG A 158 -13.67 2.26 0.59
N TRP A 159 -14.83 1.63 0.52
CA TRP A 159 -15.09 0.48 -0.37
C TRP A 159 -14.83 0.76 -1.86
N GLY A 160 -15.07 1.99 -2.34
CA GLY A 160 -14.72 2.37 -3.72
C GLY A 160 -13.21 2.38 -3.99
N THR A 161 -12.37 2.63 -2.98
CA THR A 161 -10.91 2.45 -3.11
C THR A 161 -10.55 0.97 -3.06
N ALA A 162 -11.14 0.21 -2.13
CA ALA A 162 -10.92 -1.24 -2.00
C ALA A 162 -11.25 -1.99 -3.30
N GLY A 163 -12.39 -1.67 -3.94
CA GLY A 163 -12.79 -2.25 -5.22
C GLY A 163 -11.82 -1.94 -6.35
N ARG A 164 -11.34 -0.69 -6.45
CA ARG A 164 -10.30 -0.31 -7.44
C ARG A 164 -9.01 -1.08 -7.24
N ILE A 165 -8.60 -1.30 -5.99
CA ILE A 165 -7.41 -2.11 -5.67
C ILE A 165 -7.63 -3.57 -6.08
N ALA A 166 -8.80 -4.15 -5.78
CA ALA A 166 -9.12 -5.53 -6.12
C ALA A 166 -9.17 -5.76 -7.63
N ILE A 167 -9.75 -4.84 -8.39
CA ILE A 167 -9.72 -4.86 -9.86
C ILE A 167 -8.27 -4.81 -10.35
N GLY A 168 -7.45 -3.93 -9.76
CA GLY A 168 -6.01 -3.88 -10.03
C GLY A 168 -5.34 -5.24 -9.87
N TRP A 169 -5.57 -5.94 -8.76
CA TRP A 169 -5.01 -7.27 -8.52
C TRP A 169 -5.41 -8.30 -9.59
N LEU A 170 -6.67 -8.28 -10.02
CA LEU A 170 -7.17 -9.20 -11.04
C LEU A 170 -6.55 -8.90 -12.42
N LEU A 171 -6.38 -7.62 -12.76
CA LEU A 171 -5.80 -7.19 -14.03
C LEU A 171 -4.27 -7.36 -14.09
N THR A 172 -3.57 -7.42 -12.95
CA THR A 172 -2.11 -7.57 -12.93
C THR A 172 -1.66 -8.88 -13.58
N LEU A 173 -2.33 -10.01 -13.32
CA LEU A 173 -1.90 -11.32 -13.85
C LEU A 173 -2.03 -11.41 -15.38
N PRO A 174 -3.19 -11.07 -16.00
CA PRO A 174 -3.30 -11.03 -17.46
C PRO A 174 -2.33 -10.03 -18.09
N SER A 175 -2.16 -8.85 -17.49
CA SER A 175 -1.23 -7.83 -18.01
C SER A 175 0.21 -8.32 -17.98
N ALA A 176 0.63 -8.98 -16.90
CA ALA A 176 1.97 -9.56 -16.79
C ALA A 176 2.18 -10.71 -17.80
N ALA A 177 1.16 -11.55 -18.02
CA ALA A 177 1.22 -12.61 -19.02
C ALA A 177 1.37 -12.08 -20.45
N ILE A 178 0.62 -11.02 -20.80
CA ILE A 178 0.73 -10.38 -22.12
C ILE A 178 2.12 -9.76 -22.31
N VAL A 179 2.58 -8.97 -21.34
CA VAL A 179 3.89 -8.30 -21.44
C VAL A 179 5.02 -9.34 -21.48
N GLY A 180 4.96 -10.37 -20.62
CA GLY A 180 5.95 -11.45 -20.63
C GLY A 180 5.92 -12.28 -21.91
N GLY A 181 4.75 -12.56 -22.46
CA GLY A 181 4.60 -13.26 -23.74
C GLY A 181 5.17 -12.46 -24.91
N LEU A 182 4.93 -11.15 -24.96
CA LEU A 182 5.53 -10.27 -25.96
C LEU A 182 7.05 -10.19 -25.82
N ALA A 183 7.57 -10.09 -24.60
CA ALA A 183 9.01 -10.10 -24.34
C ALA A 183 9.65 -11.43 -24.79
N ALA A 184 8.99 -12.56 -24.56
CA ALA A 184 9.46 -13.86 -25.03
C ALA A 184 9.51 -13.94 -26.56
N LEU A 185 8.45 -13.50 -27.25
CA LEU A 185 8.42 -13.47 -28.72
C LEU A 185 9.50 -12.55 -29.31
N LEU A 186 9.82 -11.44 -28.64
CA LEU A 186 10.95 -10.59 -29.03
C LEU A 186 12.28 -11.30 -28.79
N ALA A 187 12.45 -11.98 -27.66
CA ALA A 187 13.68 -12.72 -27.34
C ALA A 187 13.97 -13.85 -28.34
N ASP A 188 12.95 -14.47 -28.94
CA ASP A 188 13.11 -15.52 -29.96
C ASP A 188 13.77 -15.02 -31.26
N ILE A 189 13.81 -13.71 -31.50
CA ILE A 189 14.52 -13.08 -32.64
C ILE A 189 16.06 -13.15 -32.43
N GLY A 190 16.51 -13.62 -31.26
CA GLY A 190 17.91 -13.76 -30.88
C GLY A 190 18.43 -12.55 -30.10
N PRO A 191 19.76 -12.34 -30.05
CA PRO A 191 20.38 -11.32 -29.19
C PRO A 191 19.88 -9.89 -29.44
N ILE A 192 19.54 -9.57 -30.69
CA ILE A 192 18.99 -8.26 -31.07
C ILE A 192 17.61 -8.06 -30.42
N GLY A 193 16.79 -9.11 -30.39
CA GLY A 193 15.48 -9.10 -29.76
C GLY A 193 15.54 -8.83 -28.26
N VAL A 194 16.47 -9.48 -27.56
CA VAL A 194 16.74 -9.25 -26.13
C VAL A 194 17.21 -7.81 -25.87
N LEU A 195 18.05 -7.26 -26.75
CA LEU A 195 18.54 -5.88 -26.63
C LEU A 195 17.41 -4.86 -26.85
N ILE A 196 16.53 -5.09 -27.82
CA ILE A 196 15.34 -4.27 -28.05
C ILE A 196 14.42 -4.32 -26.83
N ASP A 197 14.11 -5.52 -26.33
CA ASP A 197 13.25 -5.70 -25.15
C ASP A 197 13.82 -4.96 -23.92
N THR A 198 15.13 -5.06 -23.70
CA THR A 198 15.82 -4.36 -22.61
C THR A 198 15.69 -2.84 -22.74
N ILE A 199 15.90 -2.28 -23.95
CA ILE A 199 15.80 -0.84 -24.19
C ILE A 199 14.35 -0.36 -24.00
N VAL A 200 13.39 -1.07 -24.58
CA VAL A 200 11.96 -0.73 -24.48
C VAL A 200 11.50 -0.81 -23.02
N GLY A 201 11.86 -1.89 -22.32
CA GLY A 201 11.55 -2.06 -20.90
C GLY A 201 12.13 -0.94 -20.05
N ALA A 202 13.42 -0.59 -20.24
CA ALA A 202 14.06 0.51 -19.54
C ALA A 202 13.40 1.87 -19.84
N ALA A 203 13.01 2.12 -21.08
CA ALA A 203 12.31 3.34 -21.49
C ALA A 203 10.92 3.43 -20.84
N VAL A 204 10.16 2.33 -20.82
CA VAL A 204 8.84 2.25 -20.19
C VAL A 204 8.93 2.47 -18.68
N VAL A 205 9.87 1.80 -18.00
CA VAL A 205 10.09 1.98 -16.54
C VAL A 205 10.47 3.43 -16.23
N THR A 206 11.40 4.00 -17.01
CA THR A 206 11.82 5.40 -16.83
C THR A 206 10.67 6.37 -17.06
N TYR A 207 9.86 6.14 -18.10
CA TYR A 207 8.68 6.94 -18.39
C TYR A 207 7.64 6.86 -17.27
N ILE A 208 7.34 5.65 -16.77
CA ILE A 208 6.42 5.44 -15.64
C ILE A 208 6.94 6.18 -14.41
N PHE A 209 8.24 6.04 -14.10
CA PHE A 209 8.85 6.70 -12.95
C PHE A 209 8.81 8.22 -13.06
N TRP A 210 9.15 8.77 -14.23
CA TRP A 210 9.07 10.21 -14.52
C TRP A 210 7.64 10.74 -14.44
N ARG A 211 6.68 10.03 -15.06
CA ARG A 211 5.25 10.38 -14.99
C ARG A 211 4.74 10.33 -13.55
N ALA A 212 5.14 9.31 -12.78
CA ALA A 212 4.77 9.18 -11.38
C ALA A 212 5.39 10.29 -10.51
N ARG A 213 6.56 10.84 -10.90
CA ARG A 213 7.17 12.01 -10.25
C ARG A 213 6.44 13.33 -10.51
N ARG A 214 5.49 13.41 -11.45
CA ARG A 214 4.66 14.63 -11.62
C ARG A 214 3.70 14.84 -10.44
N ASN A 215 3.16 13.76 -9.88
CA ASN A 215 2.30 13.79 -8.69
C ASN A 215 3.10 13.35 -7.45
N ARG A 216 4.03 14.20 -7.00
CA ARG A 216 4.91 13.84 -5.87
C ARG A 216 4.12 13.68 -4.58
N VAL A 217 4.19 12.47 -4.02
CA VAL A 217 3.76 12.21 -2.65
C VAL A 217 5.04 12.11 -1.82
N THR A 218 5.24 13.06 -0.91
CA THR A 218 6.40 13.14 -0.01
C THR A 218 5.95 12.92 1.43
N SER A 219 6.88 12.76 2.36
CA SER A 219 6.61 12.66 3.80
C SER A 219 5.68 13.76 4.32
N GLU A 220 5.82 14.98 3.79
CA GLU A 220 5.01 16.14 4.16
C GLU A 220 3.52 16.02 3.78
N ASN A 221 3.20 15.28 2.70
CA ASN A 221 1.84 15.20 2.19
C ASN A 221 1.23 13.79 2.27
N ALA A 222 2.03 12.76 2.59
CA ALA A 222 1.59 11.37 2.67
C ALA A 222 0.60 11.15 3.83
N VAL A 223 0.73 11.90 4.92
CA VAL A 223 -0.09 11.74 6.14
C VAL A 223 -1.27 12.72 6.19
N LYS A 224 -1.31 13.70 5.26
CA LYS A 224 -2.40 14.69 5.20
C LYS A 224 -3.75 14.00 4.93
N PRO A 225 -4.86 14.48 5.52
CA PRO A 225 -6.18 13.93 5.27
C PRO A 225 -6.48 13.92 3.77
N VAL A 226 -6.90 12.76 3.24
CA VAL A 226 -7.39 12.68 1.87
C VAL A 226 -8.83 13.18 1.86
N PRO A 227 -9.18 14.21 1.05
CA PRO A 227 -10.54 14.73 0.98
C PRO A 227 -11.53 13.59 0.78
N LEU A 228 -12.64 13.62 1.51
CA LEU A 228 -13.74 12.69 1.29
C LEU A 228 -14.31 12.99 -0.09
N GLN A 229 -14.26 12.03 -1.00
CA GLN A 229 -14.92 12.11 -2.29
C GLN A 229 -16.42 12.35 -2.02
N GLY A 230 -16.89 13.58 -2.18
CA GLY A 230 -18.29 13.98 -1.99
C GLY A 230 -18.72 14.52 -0.62
N LYS A 231 -17.84 14.74 0.36
CA LYS A 231 -18.20 15.49 1.59
C LYS A 231 -17.19 16.59 1.87
N SER A 232 -17.67 17.83 1.77
CA SER A 232 -16.95 19.04 2.20
C SER A 232 -16.30 18.82 3.58
N GLU A 233 -15.08 19.31 3.75
CA GLU A 233 -14.28 19.26 4.99
C GLU A 233 -15.09 19.72 6.22
N VAL A 234 -16.04 20.61 6.00
CA VAL A 234 -16.94 21.19 7.01
C VAL A 234 -17.92 20.17 7.59
N ALA A 235 -18.37 19.20 6.78
CA ALA A 235 -19.33 18.18 7.22
C ALA A 235 -18.69 17.09 8.10
N ALA A 236 -17.37 16.89 7.99
CA ALA A 236 -16.64 15.90 8.77
C ALA A 236 -16.07 16.45 10.09
N SER A 237 -15.96 17.77 10.23
CA SER A 237 -15.27 18.39 11.36
C SER A 237 -16.05 18.34 12.68
N GLY A 238 -17.37 18.12 12.68
CA GLY A 238 -18.20 18.11 13.89
C GLY A 238 -18.20 19.43 14.70
N LYS A 239 -17.32 20.37 14.38
CA LYS A 239 -17.35 21.74 14.86
C LYS A 239 -18.38 22.50 14.04
N ALA A 240 -19.46 22.92 14.70
CA ALA A 240 -20.37 23.91 14.17
C ALA A 240 -19.56 25.18 13.86
N VAL A 241 -19.20 25.39 12.60
CA VAL A 241 -18.65 26.66 12.16
C VAL A 241 -19.78 27.67 12.30
N LYS A 242 -19.65 28.60 13.25
CA LYS A 242 -20.57 29.75 13.34
C LYS A 242 -20.46 30.52 12.03
N ILE A 243 -21.44 30.33 11.15
CA ILE A 243 -21.56 31.12 9.93
C ILE A 243 -21.82 32.56 10.38
N GLN A 244 -20.84 33.42 10.21
CA GLN A 244 -20.99 34.84 10.49
C GLN A 244 -22.05 35.37 9.50
N LYS A 245 -23.20 35.82 10.01
CA LYS A 245 -24.28 36.37 9.18
C LYS A 245 -23.75 37.59 8.45
N VAL A 246 -23.41 37.44 7.18
CA VAL A 246 -23.10 38.55 6.30
C VAL A 246 -24.41 39.31 6.07
N LYS A 247 -24.42 40.62 6.34
CA LYS A 247 -25.57 41.49 6.06
C LYS A 247 -25.94 41.34 4.58
N PRO A 248 -27.22 41.14 4.23
CA PRO A 248 -27.62 41.07 2.83
C PRO A 248 -27.24 42.38 2.13
N LEU A 249 -26.53 42.26 1.01
CA LEU A 249 -26.23 43.40 0.13
C LEU A 249 -27.56 44.02 -0.31
N LYS A 250 -27.77 45.30 0.05
CA LYS A 250 -28.92 46.07 -0.42
C LYS A 250 -28.86 46.11 -1.95
N ARG A 251 -29.84 45.52 -2.62
CA ARG A 251 -30.01 45.68 -4.07
C ARG A 251 -30.17 47.18 -4.38
N PRO A 252 -29.47 47.73 -5.39
CA PRO A 252 -29.71 49.09 -5.83
C PRO A 252 -31.16 49.18 -6.34
N ARG A 253 -31.90 50.19 -5.87
CA ARG A 253 -33.27 50.47 -6.32
C ARG A 253 -33.23 50.69 -7.84
N SER A 254 -34.05 49.94 -8.58
CA SER A 254 -34.31 50.21 -9.99
C SER A 254 -34.80 51.65 -10.14
N ARG A 255 -34.05 52.46 -10.87
CA ARG A 255 -34.48 53.78 -11.32
C ARG A 255 -35.70 53.54 -12.22
N LYS A 256 -36.88 53.98 -11.78
CA LYS A 256 -38.06 54.01 -12.64
C LYS A 256 -37.73 54.96 -13.78
N GLU A 257 -37.68 54.43 -15.00
CA GLU A 257 -37.92 55.23 -16.20
C GLU A 257 -39.38 55.67 -16.16
N SER A 258 -39.59 56.97 -16.23
CA SER A 258 -40.89 57.59 -16.43
C SER A 258 -40.76 58.46 -17.68
N ALA A 259 -41.53 58.06 -18.70
CA ALA A 259 -42.03 58.81 -19.87
C ALA A 259 -41.04 59.72 -20.61
#